data_AF-A0A2N3N4P4-F1
#
_entry.id   AF-A0A2N3N4P4-F1
#
_cell.length_a   1.000
_cell.length_b   1.000
_cell.length_c   1.000
_cell.angle_alpha   90.00
_cell.angle_beta   90.00
_cell.angle_gamma   90.00
#
_symmetry.space_group_name_H-M   'P 1'
#
loop_
_entity.id
_entity.type
_entity.pdbx_description
1 polymer ?
#
loop_
_entity_poly.entity_id
_entity_poly.type
_entity_poly.pdbx_seq_one_letter_code
_entity_poly.pdbx_strand_id
1 'polypeptide(L)'
;MAPLLPGRLLPVLRSQARTSQLFRLATGASFSTSSSILAQGGRGLPNLPPKPKSKGKDPLADTNSARPSPPYDATKSSIAQLIGADMTSAFASPDYSSKPIRVPIRSVPSTGRTVHVSGHVNAARAFALVNQRCIQNRIPAIANQQRFYERPGLKRKRLKRTRWRARFKKGFHATVVRVQELVRQGW
;
A
#
# COMPACT_ATOMS: atom_id res chain seq x y z
N MET A 1 -31.46 -55.66 31.52
CA MET A 1 -31.69 -54.74 32.65
C MET A 1 -31.16 -53.36 32.30
N ALA A 2 -31.98 -52.35 32.56
CA ALA A 2 -31.91 -50.94 32.15
C ALA A 2 -30.76 -50.16 32.85
N PRO A 3 -30.61 -48.82 32.69
CA PRO A 3 -31.39 -47.90 31.86
C PRO A 3 -30.60 -46.82 31.08
N LEU A 4 -31.36 -46.23 30.15
CA LEU A 4 -31.24 -44.91 29.52
C LEU A 4 -31.16 -43.78 30.57
N LEU A 5 -30.58 -42.62 30.20
CA LEU A 5 -30.92 -41.23 30.62
C LEU A 5 -29.81 -40.27 30.08
N PRO A 6 -30.00 -38.94 29.99
CA PRO A 6 -30.86 -38.23 29.06
C PRO A 6 -30.11 -37.06 28.36
N GLY A 7 -30.85 -36.34 27.50
CA GLY A 7 -30.36 -35.34 26.58
C GLY A 7 -29.47 -34.22 27.15
N ARG A 8 -28.54 -33.77 26.30
CA ARG A 8 -27.88 -32.48 26.43
C ARG A 8 -28.20 -31.67 25.18
N LEU A 9 -29.29 -30.92 25.26
CA LEU A 9 -29.64 -29.87 24.30
C LEU A 9 -28.54 -28.80 24.34
N LEU A 10 -27.81 -28.65 23.25
CA LEU A 10 -26.91 -27.51 23.07
C LEU A 10 -27.75 -26.27 22.72
N PRO A 11 -27.56 -25.12 23.39
CA PRO A 11 -28.30 -23.92 23.07
C PRO A 11 -27.87 -23.37 21.70
N VAL A 12 -28.86 -23.25 20.81
CA VAL A 12 -28.77 -22.53 19.53
C VAL A 12 -28.55 -21.04 19.85
N LEU A 13 -27.31 -20.56 19.69
CA LEU A 13 -27.01 -19.14 19.79
C LEU A 13 -27.49 -18.44 18.50
N ARG A 14 -28.70 -17.88 18.58
CA ARG A 14 -29.34 -17.09 17.54
C ARG A 14 -28.63 -15.73 17.42
N SER A 15 -27.68 -15.63 16.49
CA SER A 15 -27.01 -14.37 16.15
C SER A 15 -27.99 -13.42 15.44
N GLN A 16 -28.50 -12.43 16.18
CA GLN A 16 -29.24 -11.28 15.65
C GLN A 16 -28.37 -10.51 14.64
N ALA A 17 -28.80 -10.44 13.39
CA ALA A 17 -28.15 -9.64 12.36
C ALA A 17 -28.53 -8.15 12.53
N ARG A 18 -27.55 -7.29 12.84
CA ARG A 18 -27.71 -5.83 12.76
C ARG A 18 -27.53 -5.37 11.31
N THR A 19 -28.63 -4.97 10.70
CA THR A 19 -28.69 -4.25 9.43
C THR A 19 -28.40 -2.77 9.67
N SER A 20 -27.25 -2.28 9.20
CA SER A 20 -27.01 -0.83 9.07
C SER A 20 -27.04 -0.45 7.59
N GLN A 21 -28.16 0.15 7.22
CA GLN A 21 -28.43 0.88 5.99
C GLN A 21 -27.52 2.10 5.87
N LEU A 22 -26.78 2.24 4.76
CA LEU A 22 -26.50 3.54 4.13
C LEU A 22 -26.27 3.33 2.63
N PHE A 23 -27.29 3.72 1.86
CA PHE A 23 -27.27 3.87 0.40
C PHE A 23 -26.50 5.13 0.00
N ARG A 24 -25.65 5.04 -1.02
CA ARG A 24 -25.36 6.16 -1.93
C ARG A 24 -25.32 5.65 -3.37
N LEU A 25 -26.19 6.23 -4.18
CA LEU A 25 -26.25 6.07 -5.63
C LEU A 25 -25.09 6.83 -6.29
N ALA A 26 -24.48 6.21 -7.29
CA ALA A 26 -23.79 6.92 -8.35
C ALA A 26 -24.03 6.17 -9.67
N THR A 27 -24.61 6.91 -10.58
CA THR A 27 -25.11 6.61 -11.91
C THR A 27 -23.99 6.40 -12.94
N GLY A 28 -24.25 5.52 -13.90
CA GLY A 28 -23.81 5.66 -15.30
C GLY A 28 -22.34 5.40 -15.63
N ALA A 29 -22.03 4.18 -16.09
CA ALA A 29 -20.88 3.96 -16.98
C ALA A 29 -21.27 2.89 -18.02
N SER A 30 -21.58 3.36 -19.22
CA SER A 30 -21.85 2.56 -20.41
C SER A 30 -20.58 1.85 -20.85
N PHE A 31 -20.53 0.53 -20.74
CA PHE A 31 -19.42 -0.26 -21.28
C PHE A 31 -19.72 -0.62 -22.75
N SER A 32 -19.02 0.06 -23.66
CA SER A 32 -18.97 -0.26 -25.08
C SER A 32 -18.09 -1.49 -25.29
N THR A 33 -18.69 -2.56 -25.82
CA THR A 33 -17.98 -3.74 -26.34
C THR A 33 -17.61 -3.52 -27.80
N SER A 34 -16.32 -3.42 -28.08
CA SER A 34 -15.78 -3.60 -29.43
C SER A 34 -14.83 -4.80 -29.43
N SER A 35 -15.23 -5.83 -30.17
CA SER A 35 -14.50 -7.06 -30.42
C SER A 35 -13.47 -6.89 -31.55
N SER A 36 -12.49 -7.80 -31.55
CA SER A 36 -11.64 -8.25 -32.66
C SER A 36 -10.41 -7.40 -33.02
N ILE A 37 -9.22 -7.92 -32.67
CA ILE A 37 -8.08 -7.98 -33.60
C ILE A 37 -7.45 -9.38 -33.47
N LEU A 38 -7.41 -10.07 -34.61
CA LEU A 38 -6.83 -11.38 -34.85
C LEU A 38 -5.31 -11.24 -35.08
N ALA A 39 -4.56 -12.21 -34.57
CA ALA A 39 -3.21 -12.65 -34.96
C ALA A 39 -2.03 -11.64 -34.88
N GLN A 40 -1.01 -11.97 -34.08
CA GLN A 40 0.25 -12.58 -34.54
C GLN A 40 1.28 -12.70 -33.38
N GLY A 41 2.00 -13.82 -33.39
CA GLY A 41 3.46 -13.92 -33.16
C GLY A 41 4.11 -13.32 -31.90
N GLY A 42 4.78 -14.17 -31.13
CA GLY A 42 6.02 -13.83 -30.45
C GLY A 42 5.89 -13.24 -29.05
N ARG A 43 6.23 -14.05 -28.04
CA ARG A 43 6.53 -13.56 -26.68
C ARG A 43 7.82 -12.74 -26.71
N GLY A 44 7.72 -11.45 -26.98
CA GLY A 44 8.81 -10.49 -26.76
C GLY A 44 8.92 -10.16 -25.27
N LEU A 45 10.07 -10.44 -24.66
CA LEU A 45 10.44 -9.79 -23.41
C LEU A 45 10.41 -8.26 -23.63
N PRO A 46 9.93 -7.46 -22.66
CA PRO A 46 10.07 -6.02 -22.76
C PRO A 46 11.56 -5.64 -22.83
N ASN A 47 11.92 -4.82 -23.81
CA ASN A 47 13.27 -4.33 -24.05
C ASN A 47 13.80 -3.61 -22.79
N LEU A 48 14.86 -4.15 -22.18
CA LEU A 48 15.51 -3.52 -21.03
C LEU A 48 16.40 -2.36 -21.52
N PRO A 49 16.40 -1.20 -20.85
CA PRO A 49 17.30 -0.11 -21.22
C PRO A 49 18.77 -0.53 -21.03
N PRO A 50 19.70 -0.06 -21.89
CA PRO A 50 21.13 -0.38 -21.77
C PRO A 50 21.72 0.20 -20.47
N LYS A 51 22.50 -0.62 -19.77
CA LYS A 51 23.22 -0.24 -18.54
C LYS A 51 24.27 0.85 -18.84
N PRO A 52 24.35 1.96 -18.08
CA PRO A 52 25.40 2.95 -18.27
C PRO A 52 26.78 2.39 -17.90
N LYS A 53 27.78 2.62 -18.74
CA LYS A 53 29.19 2.31 -18.46
C LYS A 53 29.74 3.35 -17.47
N SER A 54 29.91 2.99 -16.20
CA SER A 54 30.67 3.80 -15.24
C SER A 54 32.16 3.67 -15.53
N LYS A 55 32.81 4.73 -16.01
CA LYS A 55 34.27 4.85 -15.97
C LYS A 55 34.66 5.20 -14.54
N GLY A 56 35.24 4.24 -13.82
CA GLY A 56 35.93 4.51 -12.57
C GLY A 56 37.18 5.33 -12.86
N LYS A 57 37.35 6.43 -12.12
CA LYS A 57 38.60 7.20 -12.07
C LYS A 57 39.05 7.12 -10.62
N ASP A 58 40.13 6.37 -10.38
CA ASP A 58 40.70 6.16 -9.06
C ASP A 58 41.28 7.50 -8.54
N PRO A 59 41.03 7.90 -7.28
CA PRO A 59 41.64 9.08 -6.70
C PRO A 59 42.79 8.66 -5.80
N LEU A 60 44.02 8.64 -6.31
CA LEU A 60 45.20 8.68 -5.47
C LEU A 60 46.37 9.36 -6.18
N ALA A 61 46.91 10.38 -5.50
CA ALA A 61 48.22 11.04 -5.64
C ALA A 61 48.45 11.98 -6.84
N ASP A 62 49.12 13.13 -6.72
CA ASP A 62 49.61 13.94 -5.59
C ASP A 62 50.19 15.28 -6.13
N THR A 63 50.47 16.22 -5.21
CA THR A 63 51.43 17.35 -5.28
C THR A 63 51.00 18.69 -5.93
N ASN A 64 50.70 19.69 -5.08
CA ASN A 64 51.51 20.91 -4.93
C ASN A 64 50.84 21.90 -3.95
N SER A 65 51.54 22.17 -2.85
CA SER A 65 51.17 23.13 -1.82
C SER A 65 51.36 24.56 -2.31
N ALA A 66 50.26 25.29 -2.49
CA ALA A 66 50.22 26.75 -2.39
C ALA A 66 48.98 27.11 -1.56
N ARG A 67 49.19 27.44 -0.29
CA ARG A 67 48.10 27.86 0.61
C ARG A 67 47.57 29.22 0.12
N PRO A 68 46.27 29.35 -0.23
CA PRO A 68 45.70 30.66 -0.55
C PRO A 68 45.83 31.57 0.68
N SER A 69 46.26 32.81 0.47
CA SER A 69 46.22 33.84 1.51
C SER A 69 44.78 33.97 2.05
N PRO A 70 44.58 34.11 3.38
CA PRO A 70 43.26 34.27 3.96
C PRO A 70 42.51 35.46 3.33
N PRO A 71 41.21 35.36 3.08
CA PRO A 71 40.44 36.39 2.37
C PRO A 71 40.17 37.66 3.19
N TYR A 72 40.79 37.84 4.36
CA TYR A 72 40.56 38.98 5.23
C TYR A 72 41.87 39.67 5.65
N ASP A 73 41.92 40.98 5.44
CA ASP A 73 43.00 41.89 5.83
C ASP A 73 42.65 42.53 7.18
N ALA A 74 43.27 42.02 8.26
CA ALA A 74 42.95 42.41 9.63
C ALA A 74 43.38 43.85 10.00
N THR A 75 44.05 44.57 9.09
CA THR A 75 44.57 45.92 9.38
C THR A 75 43.61 47.06 8.99
N LYS A 76 42.46 46.76 8.38
CA LYS A 76 41.58 47.76 7.77
C LYS A 76 40.17 47.89 8.36
N SER A 77 39.85 47.21 9.46
CA SER A 77 38.49 47.27 10.03
C SER A 77 38.48 47.25 11.55
N SER A 78 37.66 48.12 12.13
CA SER A 78 37.37 48.14 13.56
C SER A 78 36.62 46.85 13.95
N ILE A 79 37.02 46.23 15.07
CA ILE A 79 36.50 44.95 15.58
C ILE A 79 34.96 44.91 15.63
N ALA A 80 34.31 46.04 15.90
CA ALA A 80 32.85 46.15 15.94
C ALA A 80 32.17 45.93 14.57
N GLN A 81 32.81 46.35 13.47
CA GLN A 81 32.27 46.18 12.11
C GLN A 81 32.42 44.75 11.61
N LEU A 82 33.49 44.04 12.01
CA LEU A 82 33.72 42.64 11.67
C LEU A 82 32.67 41.71 12.32
N ILE A 83 32.35 41.93 13.60
CA ILE A 83 31.37 41.10 14.32
C ILE A 83 29.95 41.31 13.80
N GLY A 84 29.57 42.54 13.46
CA GLY A 84 28.22 42.87 12.98
C GLY A 84 27.96 42.41 11.54
N ALA A 85 28.96 42.53 10.66
CA ALA A 85 28.84 42.16 9.25
C ALA A 85 28.88 40.64 9.03
N ASP A 86 29.67 39.89 9.81
CA ASP A 86 29.73 38.42 9.68
C ASP A 86 28.44 37.74 10.14
N MET A 87 27.78 38.24 11.19
CA MET A 87 26.53 37.65 11.68
C MET A 87 25.35 37.89 10.73
N THR A 88 25.28 39.07 10.10
CA THR A 88 24.23 39.39 9.12
C THR A 88 24.48 38.75 7.75
N SER A 89 25.73 38.70 7.29
CA SER A 89 26.08 38.04 6.03
C SER A 89 26.02 36.51 6.11
N ALA A 90 26.33 35.90 7.26
CA ALA A 90 26.19 34.45 7.46
C ALA A 90 24.71 34.00 7.42
N PHE A 91 23.78 34.81 7.95
CA PHE A 91 22.34 34.53 7.88
C PHE A 91 21.75 34.86 6.49
N ALA A 92 22.31 35.84 5.78
CA ALA A 92 21.90 36.23 4.43
C ALA A 92 22.55 35.39 3.31
N SER A 93 23.47 34.48 3.65
CA SER A 93 24.13 33.61 2.67
C SER A 93 23.12 32.59 2.11
N PRO A 94 22.95 32.49 0.78
CA PRO A 94 21.97 31.59 0.15
C PRO A 94 22.24 30.10 0.41
N ASP A 95 23.43 29.77 0.95
CA ASP A 95 23.82 28.42 1.34
C ASP A 95 23.20 27.95 2.67
N TYR A 96 22.67 28.87 3.50
CA TYR A 96 21.90 28.55 4.71
C TYR A 96 20.38 28.53 4.47
N SER A 97 19.93 28.60 3.21
CA SER A 97 18.58 28.18 2.86
C SER A 97 18.45 26.70 3.22
N SER A 98 17.78 26.38 4.32
CA SER A 98 17.54 25.00 4.78
C SER A 98 16.84 24.21 3.67
N LYS A 99 17.60 23.63 2.74
CA LYS A 99 17.04 22.81 1.68
C LYS A 99 16.38 21.65 2.41
N PRO A 100 15.06 21.43 2.24
CA PRO A 100 14.39 20.36 2.96
C PRO A 100 15.14 19.08 2.66
N ILE A 101 15.72 18.47 3.70
CA ILE A 101 16.47 17.22 3.58
C ILE A 101 15.47 16.19 3.04
N ARG A 102 15.62 15.84 1.76
CA ARG A 102 14.78 14.84 1.12
C ARG A 102 15.22 13.47 1.61
N VAL A 103 14.63 13.02 2.72
CA VAL A 103 14.86 11.66 3.21
C VAL A 103 14.27 10.68 2.19
N PRO A 104 15.06 9.73 1.66
CA PRO A 104 14.54 8.75 0.71
C PRO A 104 13.49 7.89 1.39
N ILE A 105 12.29 7.81 0.78
CA ILE A 105 11.20 6.98 1.29
C ILE A 105 11.61 5.51 1.19
N ARG A 106 11.49 4.76 2.29
CA ARG A 106 11.82 3.34 2.32
C ARG A 106 10.74 2.54 1.56
N SER A 107 11.03 2.12 0.33
CA SER A 107 10.11 1.34 -0.51
C SER A 107 10.11 -0.17 -0.16
N VAL A 108 9.74 -0.50 1.07
CA VAL A 108 9.63 -1.90 1.53
C VAL A 108 8.18 -2.41 1.50
N PRO A 109 7.94 -3.74 1.43
CA PRO A 109 6.59 -4.29 1.48
C PRO A 109 5.81 -4.00 2.79
N SER A 110 6.47 -3.53 3.85
CA SER A 110 5.80 -3.08 5.09
C SER A 110 5.15 -1.70 4.93
N THR A 111 5.62 -0.88 3.99
CA THR A 111 5.07 0.46 3.71
C THR A 111 3.57 0.42 3.42
N GLY A 112 3.11 -0.51 2.58
CA GLY A 112 1.69 -0.69 2.26
C GLY A 112 0.82 -1.25 3.40
N ARG A 113 1.43 -1.70 4.50
CA ARG A 113 0.75 -2.22 5.71
C ARG A 113 0.83 -1.25 6.88
N THR A 114 1.50 -0.11 6.73
CA THR A 114 1.70 0.88 7.79
C THR A 114 0.51 1.84 7.86
N VAL A 115 0.02 2.13 9.07
CA VAL A 115 -0.99 3.15 9.35
C VAL A 115 -0.38 4.15 10.33
N HIS A 116 -0.40 5.43 9.98
CA HIS A 116 0.05 6.49 10.88
C HIS A 116 -1.05 6.79 11.91
N VAL A 117 -0.66 6.86 13.18
CA VAL A 117 -1.51 7.32 14.28
C VAL A 117 -1.43 8.85 14.27
N SER A 118 -2.57 9.51 14.12
CA SER A 118 -2.70 10.97 14.11
C SER A 118 -3.92 11.34 14.99
N GLY A 119 -4.16 12.62 15.25
CA GLY A 119 -5.19 13.09 16.21
C GLY A 119 -6.61 12.51 15.98
N HIS A 120 -6.96 12.14 14.75
CA HIS A 120 -8.27 11.54 14.41
C HIS A 120 -8.29 9.99 14.45
N VAL A 121 -7.13 9.35 14.67
CA VAL A 121 -6.96 7.90 14.68
C VAL A 121 -6.22 7.49 15.94
N ASN A 122 -6.98 7.11 16.96
CA ASN A 122 -6.44 6.51 18.17
C ASN A 122 -5.76 5.15 17.88
N ALA A 123 -4.87 4.70 18.76
CA ALA A 123 -4.13 3.44 18.59
C ALA A 123 -5.04 2.23 18.31
N ALA A 124 -6.15 2.09 19.04
CA ALA A 124 -7.13 1.02 18.81
C ALA A 124 -7.70 1.04 17.39
N ARG A 125 -8.03 2.23 16.88
CA ARG A 125 -8.52 2.42 15.51
C ARG A 125 -7.43 2.12 14.48
N ALA A 126 -6.19 2.50 14.77
CA ALA A 126 -5.05 2.20 13.89
C ALA A 126 -4.85 0.68 13.73
N PHE A 127 -4.93 -0.10 14.82
CA PHE A 127 -4.86 -1.56 14.73
C PHE A 127 -5.99 -2.17 13.90
N ALA A 128 -7.22 -1.69 14.06
CA ALA A 128 -8.35 -2.13 13.25
C ALA A 128 -8.13 -1.82 11.74
N LEU A 129 -7.62 -0.63 11.43
CA LEU A 129 -7.31 -0.23 10.06
C LEU A 129 -6.19 -1.08 9.44
N VAL A 130 -5.13 -1.38 10.19
CA VAL A 130 -4.05 -2.28 9.74
C VAL A 130 -4.63 -3.67 9.45
N ASN A 131 -5.46 -4.22 10.35
CA ASN A 131 -6.08 -5.52 10.16
C ASN A 131 -6.98 -5.54 8.91
N GLN A 132 -7.82 -4.52 8.71
CA GLN A 132 -8.67 -4.39 7.54
C GLN A 132 -7.86 -4.35 6.24
N ARG A 133 -6.76 -3.58 6.19
CA ARG A 133 -5.85 -3.55 5.03
C ARG A 133 -5.24 -4.92 4.76
N CYS A 134 -4.81 -5.66 5.79
CA CYS A 134 -4.28 -7.01 5.64
C CYS A 134 -5.33 -8.01 5.10
N ILE A 135 -6.58 -7.91 5.56
CA ILE A 135 -7.70 -8.75 5.10
C ILE A 135 -8.07 -8.45 3.65
N GLN A 136 -8.15 -7.17 3.26
CA GLN A 136 -8.42 -6.75 1.88
C GLN A 136 -7.37 -7.31 0.91
N ASN A 137 -6.10 -7.28 1.31
CA ASN A 137 -4.98 -7.86 0.56
C ASN A 137 -4.86 -9.38 0.69
N ARG A 138 -5.75 -10.04 1.45
CA ARG A 138 -5.79 -11.50 1.66
C ARG A 138 -4.51 -12.11 2.24
N ILE A 139 -3.71 -11.30 2.95
CA ILE A 139 -2.44 -11.71 3.57
C ILE A 139 -2.60 -12.94 4.48
N PRO A 140 -3.55 -12.98 5.44
CA PRO A 140 -3.69 -14.15 6.31
C PRO A 140 -4.04 -15.43 5.53
N ALA A 141 -4.84 -15.32 4.47
CA ALA A 141 -5.19 -16.46 3.63
C ALA A 141 -4.01 -16.97 2.80
N ILE A 142 -3.13 -16.06 2.34
CA ILE A 142 -1.90 -16.39 1.63
C ILE A 142 -0.91 -17.05 2.60
N ALA A 143 -0.71 -16.46 3.77
CA ALA A 143 0.17 -17.01 4.81
C ALA A 143 -0.23 -18.45 5.15
N ASN A 144 -1.52 -18.70 5.40
CA ASN A 144 -2.02 -20.05 5.66
C ASN A 144 -1.84 -21.02 4.49
N GLN A 145 -1.99 -20.55 3.25
CA GLN A 145 -1.76 -21.38 2.05
C GLN A 145 -0.29 -21.67 1.80
N GLN A 146 0.62 -20.79 2.23
CA GLN A 146 2.06 -20.95 2.07
C GLN A 146 2.68 -21.88 3.13
N ARG A 147 1.97 -22.15 4.24
CA ARG A 147 2.46 -23.07 5.29
C ARG A 147 2.82 -24.45 4.74
N PHE A 148 2.13 -24.92 3.72
CA PHE A 148 2.36 -26.23 3.10
C PHE A 148 2.34 -26.13 1.58
N TYR A 149 3.20 -26.92 0.92
CA TYR A 149 3.18 -27.01 -0.54
C TYR A 149 1.89 -27.67 -1.02
N GLU A 150 1.11 -26.92 -1.80
CA GLU A 150 -0.06 -27.43 -2.52
C GLU A 150 0.34 -27.79 -3.96
N ARG A 151 0.16 -29.06 -4.34
CA ARG A 151 0.39 -29.51 -5.72
C ARG A 151 -0.47 -28.69 -6.71
N PRO A 152 0.04 -28.37 -7.92
CA PRO A 152 -0.67 -27.51 -8.87
C PRO A 152 -2.04 -28.06 -9.30
N GLY A 153 -2.20 -29.38 -9.39
CA GLY A 153 -3.49 -30.01 -9.70
C GLY A 153 -4.56 -29.76 -8.61
N LEU A 154 -4.18 -29.89 -7.34
CA LEU A 154 -5.06 -29.61 -6.21
C LEU A 154 -5.42 -28.12 -6.15
N LYS A 155 -4.43 -27.24 -6.36
CA LYS A 155 -4.64 -25.79 -6.43
C LYS A 155 -5.63 -25.40 -7.52
N ARG A 156 -5.54 -25.98 -8.73
CA ARG A 156 -6.49 -25.73 -9.83
C ARG A 156 -7.91 -26.17 -9.46
N LYS A 157 -8.07 -27.36 -8.88
CA LYS A 157 -9.38 -27.87 -8.42
C LYS A 157 -9.97 -26.96 -7.34
N ARG A 158 -9.16 -26.54 -6.36
CA ARG A 158 -9.55 -25.58 -5.31
C ARG A 158 -10.00 -24.24 -5.90
N LEU A 159 -9.22 -23.66 -6.81
CA LEU A 159 -9.57 -22.39 -7.44
C LEU A 159 -10.85 -22.50 -8.28
N LYS A 160 -11.08 -23.61 -9.00
CA LYS A 160 -12.32 -23.86 -9.76
C LYS A 160 -13.54 -23.85 -8.83
N ARG A 161 -13.52 -24.67 -7.75
CA ARG A 161 -14.64 -24.71 -6.79
C ARG A 161 -14.86 -23.38 -6.09
N THR A 162 -13.79 -22.67 -5.70
CA THR A 162 -13.90 -21.38 -5.00
C THR A 162 -14.50 -20.31 -5.90
N ARG A 163 -14.06 -20.21 -7.16
CA ARG A 163 -14.61 -19.24 -8.12
C ARG A 163 -16.08 -19.53 -8.43
N TRP A 164 -16.45 -20.79 -8.61
CA TRP A 164 -17.84 -21.18 -8.83
C TRP A 164 -18.74 -20.78 -7.64
N ARG A 165 -18.34 -21.12 -6.41
CA ARG A 165 -19.08 -20.71 -5.19
C ARG A 165 -19.25 -19.20 -5.09
N ALA A 166 -18.21 -18.43 -5.42
CA ALA A 166 -18.28 -16.97 -5.41
C ALA A 166 -19.26 -16.41 -6.44
N ARG A 167 -19.27 -16.97 -7.66
CA ARG A 167 -20.22 -16.58 -8.72
C ARG A 167 -21.65 -16.98 -8.37
N PHE A 168 -21.85 -18.21 -7.89
CA PHE A 168 -23.14 -18.70 -7.44
C PHE A 168 -23.70 -17.83 -6.33
N LYS A 169 -22.90 -17.54 -5.29
CA LYS A 169 -23.30 -16.65 -4.19
C LYS A 169 -23.71 -15.26 -4.71
N LYS A 170 -22.94 -14.68 -5.65
CA LYS A 170 -23.26 -13.37 -6.25
C LYS A 170 -24.59 -13.41 -7.02
N GLY A 171 -24.79 -14.42 -7.87
CA GLY A 171 -26.04 -14.61 -8.62
C GLY A 171 -27.24 -14.82 -7.69
N PHE A 172 -27.10 -15.68 -6.70
CA PHE A 172 -28.14 -15.97 -5.70
C PHE A 172 -28.56 -14.71 -4.92
N HIS A 173 -27.59 -13.92 -4.44
CA HIS A 173 -27.90 -12.65 -3.78
C HIS A 173 -28.64 -11.69 -4.71
N ALA A 174 -28.26 -11.60 -5.99
CA ALA A 174 -28.95 -10.76 -6.95
C ALA A 174 -30.40 -11.20 -7.19
N THR A 175 -30.66 -12.52 -7.27
CA THR A 175 -32.02 -13.05 -7.37
C THR A 175 -32.84 -12.72 -6.13
N VAL A 176 -32.29 -12.89 -4.91
CA VAL A 176 -33.00 -12.55 -3.67
C VAL A 176 -33.34 -11.07 -3.62
N VAL A 177 -32.40 -10.19 -3.98
CA VAL A 177 -32.65 -8.74 -4.07
C VAL A 177 -33.76 -8.46 -5.08
N ARG A 178 -33.73 -9.12 -6.25
CA ARG A 178 -34.77 -8.97 -7.26
C ARG A 178 -36.15 -9.41 -6.79
N VAL A 179 -36.23 -10.54 -6.06
CA VAL A 179 -37.49 -11.00 -5.46
C VAL A 179 -37.99 -9.97 -4.45
N GLN A 180 -37.13 -9.43 -3.59
CA GLN A 180 -37.51 -8.38 -2.64
C GLN A 180 -37.98 -7.09 -3.33
N GLU A 181 -37.43 -6.76 -4.50
CA GLU A 181 -37.92 -5.65 -5.32
C GLU A 181 -39.34 -5.89 -5.85
N LEU A 182 -39.60 -7.08 -6.39
CA LEU A 182 -40.92 -7.46 -6.92
C LEU A 182 -41.98 -7.49 -5.81
N VAL A 183 -41.65 -8.08 -4.66
CA VAL A 183 -42.52 -8.08 -3.47
C VAL A 183 -42.84 -6.66 -3.01
N ARG A 184 -41.87 -5.73 -3.05
CA ARG A 184 -42.10 -4.31 -2.71
C ARG A 184 -43.02 -3.62 -3.71
N GLN A 185 -42.99 -4.04 -4.97
CA GLN A 185 -43.86 -3.53 -6.03
C GLN A 185 -45.27 -4.14 -6.00
N GLY A 186 -45.48 -5.20 -5.21
CA GLY A 186 -46.76 -5.90 -5.11
C GLY A 186 -46.98 -6.99 -6.16
N TRP A 187 -45.90 -7.44 -6.83
CA TRP A 187 -45.91 -8.63 -7.68
C TRP A 187 -45.75 -9.91 -6.87
#